data_AF-A0AB39TM81-F1
#
_entry.id   AF-A0AB39TM81-F1
#
_cell.length_a   1.000
_cell.length_b   1.000
_cell.length_c   1.000
_cell.angle_alpha   90.00
_cell.angle_beta   90.00
_cell.angle_gamma   90.00
#
_symmetry.space_group_name_H-M   'P 1'
#
loop_
_entity.id
_entity.type
_entity.pdbx_description
1 polymer ?
#
loop_
_entity_poly.entity_id
_entity_poly.type
_entity_poly.pdbx_seq_one_letter_code
_entity_poly.pdbx_strand_id
1 'polypeptide(L)'
;MSEVTLKRTGPETYEVTYDGASYLLIKRPGRADDKGRLGRMAWRLYPWSTRGELEPALAYLGSRLDHAKRLTPLVLEGWRFHSRTASASGGEIWRHADGTTRPLADLLAGTHRTGSTGN
;
A
#
# COMPACT_ATOMS: atom_id res chain seq x y z
N MET A 1 15.54 5.47 8.02
CA MET A 1 14.57 5.63 6.93
C MET A 1 14.90 4.57 5.92
N SER A 2 14.05 3.56 5.78
CA SER A 2 14.22 2.55 4.74
C SER A 2 13.97 3.22 3.39
N GLU A 3 14.94 3.14 2.49
CA GLU A 3 14.84 3.77 1.17
C GLU A 3 13.92 2.93 0.28
N VAL A 4 12.86 3.55 -0.25
CA VAL A 4 12.03 2.95 -1.29
C VAL A 4 12.48 3.49 -2.63
N THR A 5 12.98 2.61 -3.49
CA THR A 5 13.30 2.95 -4.88
C THR A 5 12.18 2.46 -5.79
N LEU A 6 11.65 3.32 -6.66
CA LEU A 6 10.67 2.94 -7.69
C LEU A 6 11.27 3.13 -9.08
N LYS A 7 11.39 2.04 -9.84
CA LYS A 7 11.85 2.04 -11.23
C LYS A 7 10.73 1.64 -12.16
N ARG A 8 10.42 2.48 -13.15
CA ARG A 8 9.44 2.12 -14.18
C ARG A 8 10.02 1.01 -15.07
N THR A 9 9.30 -0.10 -15.22
CA THR A 9 9.68 -1.24 -16.06
C THR A 9 8.70 -1.50 -17.20
N GLY A 10 7.54 -0.82 -17.20
CA GLY A 10 6.55 -0.86 -18.29
C GLY A 10 5.57 0.31 -18.27
N PRO A 11 4.57 0.31 -19.17
CA PRO A 11 3.59 1.40 -19.27
C PRO A 11 2.86 1.65 -17.94
N GLU A 12 2.41 0.59 -17.27
CA GLU A 12 1.71 0.64 -15.99
C GLU A 12 2.33 -0.29 -14.94
N THR A 13 3.66 -0.43 -14.99
CA THR A 13 4.42 -1.36 -14.15
C THR A 13 5.68 -0.69 -13.61
N TYR A 14 5.88 -0.83 -12.30
CA TYR A 14 7.03 -0.34 -11.56
C TYR A 14 7.62 -1.47 -10.72
N GLU A 15 8.92 -1.64 -10.79
CA GLU A 15 9.68 -2.38 -9.80
C GLU A 15 9.90 -1.49 -8.59
N VAL A 16 9.69 -2.04 -7.40
CA VAL A 16 9.85 -1.35 -6.12
C VAL A 16 10.87 -2.13 -5.30
N THR A 17 11.95 -1.48 -4.86
CA THR A 17 12.91 -2.08 -3.94
C THR A 17 12.72 -1.45 -2.56
N TYR A 18 12.62 -2.30 -1.53
CA TYR A 18 12.51 -1.89 -0.13
C TYR A 18 13.24 -2.88 0.75
N ASP A 19 14.16 -2.37 1.57
CA ASP A 19 14.98 -3.18 2.50
C ASP A 19 15.65 -4.41 1.84
N GLY A 20 16.16 -4.21 0.61
CA GLY A 20 16.80 -5.26 -0.19
C GLY A 20 15.85 -6.26 -0.87
N ALA A 21 14.54 -6.17 -0.64
CA ALA A 21 13.53 -6.99 -1.31
C ALA A 21 12.88 -6.24 -2.49
N SER A 22 12.59 -6.99 -3.57
CA SER A 22 11.90 -6.47 -4.75
C SER A 22 10.41 -6.80 -4.74
N TYR A 23 9.62 -5.83 -5.20
CA TYR A 23 8.17 -5.87 -5.32
C TYR A 23 7.76 -5.29 -6.67
N LEU A 24 6.51 -5.57 -7.06
CA LEU A 24 5.93 -5.12 -8.32
C LEU A 24 4.70 -4.27 -8.03
N LEU A 25 4.75 -2.98 -8.37
CA LEU A 25 3.61 -2.07 -8.37
C LEU A 25 3.05 -1.98 -9.80
N ILE A 26 1.87 -2.53 -10.03
CA ILE A 26 1.28 -2.66 -11.37
C ILE A 26 -0.20 -2.30 -11.36
N LYS A 27 -0.67 -1.64 -12.42
CA LYS A 27 -2.10 -1.35 -12.60
C LYS A 27 -2.79 -2.51 -13.31
N ARG A 28 -3.78 -3.12 -12.66
CA ARG A 28 -4.47 -4.31 -13.17
C ARG A 28 -5.82 -4.50 -12.49
N PRO A 29 -6.75 -5.24 -13.12
CA PRO A 29 -8.05 -5.48 -12.49
C PRO A 29 -7.88 -6.38 -11.27
N GLY A 30 -8.85 -6.30 -10.37
CA GLY A 30 -8.93 -7.26 -9.26
C GLY A 30 -9.17 -8.68 -9.74
N ARG A 31 -8.96 -9.63 -8.81
CA ARG A 31 -9.38 -11.01 -9.02
C ARG A 31 -10.86 -11.04 -9.46
N ALA A 32 -11.16 -11.89 -10.42
CA ALA A 32 -12.54 -12.11 -10.84
C ALA A 32 -13.38 -12.61 -9.66
N ASP A 33 -14.62 -12.14 -9.56
CA ASP A 33 -15.61 -12.72 -8.66
C ASP A 33 -16.04 -14.13 -9.13
N ASP A 34 -16.89 -14.79 -8.36
CA ASP A 34 -17.40 -16.14 -8.70
C ASP A 34 -18.23 -16.17 -9.99
N LYS A 35 -18.58 -15.00 -10.53
CA LYS A 35 -19.29 -14.83 -11.81
C LYS A 35 -18.35 -14.44 -12.96
N GLY A 36 -17.04 -14.49 -12.74
CA GLY A 36 -16.02 -14.13 -13.73
C GLY A 36 -15.88 -12.62 -13.97
N ARG A 37 -16.53 -11.76 -13.17
CA ARG A 37 -16.47 -10.30 -13.35
C ARG A 37 -15.18 -9.78 -12.74
N LEU A 38 -14.39 -9.12 -13.58
CA LEU A 38 -13.15 -8.47 -13.15
C LEU A 38 -13.45 -7.24 -12.28
N GLY A 39 -12.70 -7.10 -11.19
CA GLY A 39 -12.73 -5.90 -10.37
C GLY A 39 -12.20 -4.67 -11.12
N ARG A 40 -12.40 -3.49 -10.53
CA ARG A 40 -11.92 -2.22 -11.12
C ARG A 40 -10.39 -2.24 -11.32
N MET A 41 -9.94 -1.56 -12.37
CA MET A 41 -8.52 -1.29 -12.60
C MET A 41 -7.96 -0.43 -11.48
N ALA A 42 -6.95 -0.94 -10.78
CA ALA A 42 -6.30 -0.24 -9.69
C ALA A 42 -4.82 -0.62 -9.62
N TRP A 43 -4.03 0.23 -8.96
CA TRP A 43 -2.64 -0.06 -8.66
C TRP A 43 -2.55 -1.10 -7.55
N ARG A 44 -1.72 -2.12 -7.74
CA ARG A 44 -1.58 -3.27 -6.84
C ARG A 44 -0.10 -3.61 -6.66
N LEU A 45 0.25 -4.09 -5.48
CA LEU A 45 1.62 -4.42 -5.05
C LEU A 45 1.70 -5.94 -4.84
N TYR A 46 2.69 -6.53 -5.47
CA TYR A 46 2.99 -7.96 -5.36
C TYR A 46 4.44 -8.13 -4.89
N PRO A 47 4.75 -9.16 -4.09
CA PRO A 47 6.12 -9.61 -3.93
C PRO A 47 6.63 -10.08 -5.28
N TRP A 48 7.90 -9.82 -5.60
CA TRP A 48 8.45 -10.28 -6.87
C TRP A 48 8.46 -11.81 -7.01
N SER A 49 8.64 -12.52 -5.90
CA SER A 49 8.82 -13.97 -5.84
C SER A 49 7.54 -14.79 -5.67
N THR A 50 6.39 -14.17 -5.36
CA THR A 50 5.14 -14.91 -5.12
C THR A 50 3.96 -14.32 -5.88
N ARG A 51 2.97 -15.16 -6.18
CA ARG A 51 1.76 -14.76 -6.94
C ARG A 51 0.69 -14.10 -6.06
N GLY A 52 0.93 -13.95 -4.75
CA GLY A 52 -0.03 -13.38 -3.81
C GLY A 52 0.04 -11.85 -3.78
N GLU A 53 -1.10 -11.18 -3.89
CA GLU A 53 -1.19 -9.73 -3.69
C GLU A 53 -0.95 -9.41 -2.21
N LEU A 54 -0.02 -8.50 -1.89
CA LEU A 54 0.35 -8.21 -0.50
C LEU A 54 -0.77 -7.56 0.30
N GLU A 55 -1.64 -6.80 -0.37
CA GLU A 55 -2.73 -6.11 0.31
C GLU A 55 -3.87 -5.82 -0.70
N PRO A 56 -5.02 -6.51 -0.63
CA PRO A 56 -6.13 -6.28 -1.57
C PRO A 56 -6.74 -4.88 -1.44
N ALA A 57 -6.51 -4.20 -0.31
CA ALA A 57 -6.84 -2.79 -0.17
C ALA A 57 -5.92 -1.89 -1.02
N LEU A 58 -4.94 -2.47 -1.74
CA LEU A 58 -4.18 -1.75 -2.74
C LEU A 58 -5.10 -1.32 -3.89
N ALA A 59 -6.13 -2.13 -4.16
CA ALA A 59 -7.24 -1.75 -5.04
C ALA A 59 -7.93 -0.44 -4.60
N TYR A 60 -7.81 -0.09 -3.32
CA TYR A 60 -8.30 1.11 -2.68
C TYR A 60 -7.23 2.20 -2.44
N LEU A 61 -5.94 2.03 -2.82
CA LEU A 61 -4.94 3.13 -2.83
C LEU A 61 -5.26 4.26 -3.81
N GLY A 62 -6.39 4.13 -4.50
CA GLY A 62 -6.87 5.08 -5.48
C GLY A 62 -6.55 4.67 -6.89
N SER A 63 -7.35 5.18 -7.81
CA SER A 63 -7.15 5.10 -9.25
C SER A 63 -5.90 5.85 -9.75
N ARG A 64 -5.19 6.55 -8.85
CA ARG A 64 -4.11 7.49 -9.16
C ARG A 64 -2.75 6.92 -8.77
N LEU A 65 -1.81 6.95 -9.71
CA LEU A 65 -0.44 6.45 -9.50
C LEU A 65 0.28 7.16 -8.35
N ASP A 66 0.17 8.49 -8.26
CA ASP A 66 0.88 9.26 -7.22
C ASP A 66 0.44 8.85 -5.82
N HIS A 67 -0.84 8.54 -5.65
CA HIS A 67 -1.35 8.05 -4.37
C HIS A 67 -0.80 6.65 -4.07
N ALA A 68 -0.81 5.75 -5.07
CA ALA A 68 -0.26 4.42 -4.90
C ALA A 68 1.24 4.42 -4.54
N LYS A 69 2.03 5.29 -5.18
CA LYS A 69 3.46 5.47 -4.85
C LYS A 69 3.66 5.92 -3.40
N ARG A 70 2.83 6.85 -2.91
CA ARG A 70 2.90 7.35 -1.52
C ARG A 70 2.52 6.29 -0.48
N LEU A 71 1.61 5.39 -0.81
CA LEU A 71 1.15 4.33 0.11
C LEU A 71 2.03 3.08 0.09
N THR A 72 2.79 2.86 -0.99
CA THR A 72 3.67 1.68 -1.12
C THR A 72 4.63 1.50 0.06
N PRO A 73 5.37 2.52 0.54
CA PRO A 73 6.24 2.39 1.71
C PRO A 73 5.48 1.92 2.96
N LEU A 74 4.31 2.49 3.22
CA LEU A 74 3.49 2.17 4.40
C LEU A 74 3.04 0.71 4.41
N VAL A 75 2.61 0.21 3.25
CA VAL A 75 2.18 -1.19 3.11
C VAL A 75 3.36 -2.15 3.32
N LEU A 76 4.54 -1.78 2.82
CA LEU A 76 5.76 -2.57 3.01
C LEU A 76 6.24 -2.56 4.47
N GLU A 77 6.01 -1.46 5.19
CA GLU A 77 6.19 -1.35 6.64
C GLU A 77 5.15 -2.14 7.46
N GLY A 78 4.12 -2.69 6.81
CA GLY A 78 3.10 -3.50 7.48
C GLY A 78 1.85 -2.73 7.91
N TRP A 79 1.70 -1.46 7.52
CA TRP A 79 0.44 -0.73 7.70
C TRP A 79 -0.62 -1.26 6.73
N ARG A 80 -1.84 -1.45 7.25
CA ARG A 80 -3.00 -1.93 6.48
C ARG A 80 -4.20 -1.02 6.67
N PHE A 81 -5.03 -0.91 5.65
CA PHE A 81 -6.29 -0.18 5.79
C PHE A 81 -7.15 -0.84 6.88
N HIS A 82 -7.65 -0.03 7.82
CA HIS A 82 -8.51 -0.51 8.90
C HIS A 82 -9.96 -0.09 8.71
N SER A 83 -10.21 1.21 8.58
CA SER A 83 -11.56 1.77 8.52
C SER A 83 -11.53 3.19 7.98
N ARG A 84 -12.71 3.72 7.61
CA ARG A 84 -12.90 5.16 7.40
C ARG A 84 -13.62 5.76 8.58
N THR A 85 -13.17 6.93 9.01
CA THR A 85 -13.93 7.74 9.96
C THR A 85 -15.16 8.33 9.26
N ALA A 86 -16.27 8.44 9.98
CA ALA A 86 -17.47 9.14 9.51
C ALA A 86 -17.34 10.67 9.57
N SER A 87 -16.14 11.19 9.86
CA SER A 87 -15.90 12.63 9.91
C SER A 87 -16.12 13.27 8.55
N ALA A 88 -16.47 14.56 8.52
CA ALA A 88 -16.72 15.32 7.28
C ALA A 88 -15.52 15.32 6.31
N SER A 89 -14.31 15.04 6.80
CA SER A 89 -13.09 14.90 6.01
C SER A 89 -12.83 13.47 5.48
N GLY A 90 -13.65 12.48 5.84
CA GLY A 90 -13.59 11.12 5.31
C GLY A 90 -12.26 10.40 5.58
N GLY A 91 -11.55 10.77 6.66
CA GLY A 91 -10.20 10.33 6.93
C GLY A 91 -10.07 8.81 7.08
N GLU A 92 -9.07 8.24 6.41
CA GLU A 92 -8.73 6.82 6.48
C GLU A 92 -7.89 6.51 7.71
N ILE A 93 -8.26 5.45 8.44
CA ILE A 93 -7.50 4.89 9.56
C ILE A 93 -6.79 3.64 9.10
N TRP A 94 -5.50 3.59 9.40
CA TRP A 94 -4.60 2.49 9.08
C TRP A 94 -4.13 1.84 10.36
N ARG A 95 -3.87 0.54 10.31
CA ARG A 95 -3.45 -0.27 11.46
C ARG A 95 -2.16 -1.02 11.14
N HIS A 96 -1.21 -0.96 12.05
CA HIS A 96 0.03 -1.71 11.99
C HIS A 96 -0.14 -3.10 12.65
N ALA A 97 0.81 -4.02 12.40
CA ALA A 97 0.76 -5.39 12.90
C ALA A 97 0.80 -5.48 14.44
N ASP A 98 1.40 -4.49 15.12
CA ASP A 98 1.43 -4.37 16.59
C ASP A 98 0.09 -3.90 17.20
N GLY A 99 -0.92 -3.61 16.37
CA GLY A 99 -2.22 -3.12 16.79
C GLY A 99 -2.36 -1.60 16.81
N THR A 100 -1.28 -0.84 16.60
CA THR A 100 -1.29 0.62 16.53
C THR A 100 -2.16 1.09 15.38
N THR A 101 -3.07 2.03 15.64
CA THR A 101 -3.91 2.66 14.61
C THR A 101 -3.55 4.14 14.44
N ARG A 102 -3.43 4.61 13.20
CA ARG A 102 -3.16 6.02 12.88
C ARG A 102 -3.96 6.49 11.66
N PRO A 103 -4.35 7.78 11.61
CA PRO A 103 -4.85 8.40 10.39
C PRO A 103 -3.80 8.35 9.27
N LEU A 104 -4.26 8.17 8.02
CA LEU A 104 -3.36 8.16 6.87
C LEU A 104 -2.57 9.47 6.74
N ALA A 105 -3.21 10.60 7.00
CA ALA A 105 -2.57 11.91 6.93
C ALA A 105 -1.33 11.99 7.84
N ASP A 106 -1.41 11.44 9.05
CA ASP A 106 -0.30 11.41 10.01
C ASP A 106 0.82 10.46 9.57
N LEU A 107 0.46 9.34 8.95
CA LEU A 107 1.43 8.41 8.39
C LEU A 107 2.22 9.07 7.25
N LEU A 108 1.51 9.73 6.32
CA LEU A 108 2.10 10.41 5.17
C LEU A 108 2.89 11.67 5.53
N ALA A 109 2.55 12.34 6.63
CA ALA A 109 3.30 13.48 7.15
C ALA A 109 4.63 13.07 7.83
N GLY A 110 4.92 11.76 7.94
CA GLY A 110 6.15 11.26 8.58
C GLY A 110 6.12 11.31 10.10
N THR A 111 4.95 11.54 10.72
CA THR A 111 4.79 11.65 12.17
C THR A 111 4.79 10.28 12.88
N HIS A 112 5.00 9.20 12.15
CA HIS A 112 5.07 7.83 12.66
C HIS A 112 6.51 7.45 13.06
N ARG A 113 7.07 8.10 14.08
CA ARG A 113 8.18 7.46 14.80
C ARG A 113 7.60 6.24 15.53
N THR A 114 7.82 5.06 14.98
CA THR A 114 7.82 3.83 15.77
C THR A 114 8.92 4.01 16.82
N GLY A 115 8.51 4.29 18.05
CA GLY A 115 9.43 4.36 19.17
C GLY A 115 10.13 3.02 19.29
N SER A 116 11.38 2.94 18.80
CA SER A 116 12.33 1.96 19.31
C SER A 116 12.57 2.34 20.76
N THR A 117 11.81 1.76 21.67
CA THR A 117 12.21 1.71 23.07
C THR A 117 13.45 0.84 23.11
N GLY A 118 14.60 1.48 23.34
CA GLY A 118 15.90 0.85 23.45
C GLY A 118 15.93 -0.22 24.54
N ASN A 119 16.79 -1.19 24.27
CA ASN A 119 17.24 -2.25 25.18
C ASN A 119 17.99 -1.68 26.38
#